data_AF-A0A7J3D8E6-F1
#
_entry.id   AF-A0A7J3D8E6-F1
#
_cell.length_a   1.000
_cell.length_b   1.000
_cell.length_c   1.000
_cell.angle_alpha   90.00
_cell.angle_beta   90.00
_cell.angle_gamma   90.00
#
_symmetry.space_group_name_H-M   'P 1'
#
loop_
_entity.id
_entity.type
_entity.pdbx_description
1 polymer ?
#
loop_
_entity_poly.entity_id
_entity_poly.type
_entity_poly.pdbx_seq_one_letter_code
_entity_poly.pdbx_strand_id
1 'polypeptide(L)'
;MNSTKIIIAISLTFLLVVSFGLPAITGAVPQEGERVRLVGKGIYGADVAVNDTYHLDHWIWAWAGYYLLENETTSVEYNGYCIDFNMIIEENDTLWGDGDLENFLNESEACAVNYIINMYKPEMASDPNLEAAAIQCAIWYIVTADEPNPFMTDNATGDRYDAWNGTYGSQIRDRAWEIIGSIPHPCSYPASLSLEPGIQVIDCGDNATIVATVLDQFGNPMENVLVRFSTTLGVLSAEEVVTNSAGQAVVYLNLECATMAVVTACINGGEGILVWDDENPPNVNYPGVNVQNLVVPNELCNSSIVKCCYYPDGFTIGFWKTNIGKNWGWMKGKGIQVPKAKIVNYLEEINETFDWQSGHCTGECMEWIRNITPSKAYSILSIPDANNMTQKAQAQILALLLTNAWYNDYYGENYYLKGCVDLPGDNDPTIGEALHDILEWYCDGEYKKAKDMADYINNQPEGGYF
;
A
#
# COMPACT_ATOMS: atom_id res chain seq x y z
N MET A 1 28.78 -32.37 -46.60
CA MET A 1 27.59 -32.44 -45.72
C MET A 1 28.05 -32.10 -44.31
N ASN A 2 28.06 -30.81 -43.94
CA ASN A 2 28.23 -30.38 -42.57
C ASN A 2 27.04 -29.47 -42.27
N SER A 3 26.15 -29.96 -41.40
CA SER A 3 24.92 -29.28 -41.00
C SER A 3 25.27 -28.24 -39.95
N THR A 4 25.26 -26.97 -40.34
CA THR A 4 25.33 -25.83 -39.43
C THR A 4 24.02 -25.75 -38.65
N LYS A 5 24.03 -26.20 -37.40
CA LYS A 5 22.91 -25.97 -36.47
C LYS A 5 22.87 -24.49 -36.13
N ILE A 6 21.87 -23.79 -36.66
CA ILE A 6 21.51 -22.43 -36.25
C ILE A 6 20.89 -22.57 -34.85
N ILE A 7 21.62 -22.12 -33.84
CA ILE A 7 21.11 -21.96 -32.49
C ILE A 7 20.31 -20.64 -32.52
N ILE A 8 18.99 -20.77 -32.52
CA ILE A 8 18.08 -19.64 -32.30
C ILE A 8 18.23 -19.27 -30.82
N ALA A 9 18.94 -18.18 -30.55
CA ALA A 9 18.95 -17.55 -29.24
C ALA A 9 17.57 -16.92 -29.02
N ILE A 10 16.70 -17.65 -28.32
CA ILE A 10 15.48 -17.09 -27.73
C ILE A 10 15.97 -16.16 -26.63
N SER A 11 15.98 -14.86 -26.92
CA SER A 11 16.20 -13.82 -25.92
C SER A 11 15.02 -13.86 -24.97
N LEU A 12 15.17 -14.63 -23.89
CA LEU A 12 14.27 -14.60 -22.74
C LEU A 12 14.53 -13.26 -22.06
N THR A 13 13.85 -12.22 -22.51
CA THR A 13 13.85 -10.93 -21.82
C THR A 13 13.08 -11.18 -20.53
N PHE A 14 13.81 -11.48 -19.46
CA PHE A 14 13.29 -11.41 -18.10
C PHE A 14 12.65 -10.02 -17.99
N LEU A 15 11.32 -10.00 -17.84
CA LEU A 15 10.62 -8.82 -17.37
C LEU A 15 11.21 -8.58 -15.98
N LEU A 16 12.21 -7.70 -15.91
CA LEU A 16 12.62 -7.09 -14.67
C LEU A 16 11.39 -6.28 -14.28
N VAL A 17 10.54 -6.85 -13.42
CA VAL A 17 9.63 -6.03 -12.63
C VAL A 17 10.57 -5.16 -11.84
N VAL A 18 10.88 -3.98 -12.38
CA VAL A 18 11.39 -2.87 -11.59
C VAL A 18 10.25 -2.62 -10.62
N SER A 19 10.32 -3.29 -9.47
CA SER A 19 9.72 -2.77 -8.27
C SER A 19 10.28 -1.37 -8.18
N PHE A 20 9.51 -0.38 -8.64
CA PHE A 20 9.75 0.99 -8.21
C PHE A 20 9.74 0.86 -6.71
N GLY A 21 10.93 0.94 -6.11
CA GLY A 21 11.07 0.97 -4.67
C GLY A 21 10.14 2.09 -4.24
N LEU A 22 9.02 1.70 -3.62
CA LEU A 22 8.27 2.62 -2.81
C LEU A 22 9.33 3.31 -1.95
N PRO A 23 9.35 4.65 -1.86
CA PRO A 23 10.19 5.28 -0.86
C PRO A 23 9.82 4.61 0.44
N ALA A 24 10.79 3.95 1.09
CA ALA A 24 10.59 3.25 2.34
C ALA A 24 9.80 4.19 3.26
N ILE A 25 8.54 3.85 3.48
CA ILE A 25 7.68 4.64 4.34
C ILE A 25 8.23 4.39 5.75
N THR A 26 8.90 5.43 6.25
CA THR A 26 9.11 5.81 7.65
C THR A 26 8.74 4.73 8.68
N GLY A 27 9.75 4.21 9.40
CA GLY A 27 9.54 3.28 10.52
C GLY A 27 10.38 2.00 10.48
N ALA A 28 11.43 1.92 9.65
CA ALA A 28 12.24 0.71 9.45
C ALA A 28 12.84 0.21 10.77
N VAL A 29 12.20 -0.79 11.36
CA VAL A 29 12.64 -1.59 12.51
C VAL A 29 14.08 -2.09 12.25
N PRO A 30 14.95 -2.23 13.27
CA PRO A 30 16.35 -2.58 13.05
C PRO A 30 16.49 -3.86 12.22
N GLN A 31 17.28 -3.81 11.14
CA GLN A 31 17.54 -4.99 10.31
C GLN A 31 18.63 -5.87 10.93
N GLU A 32 18.70 -7.13 10.48
CA GLU A 32 19.74 -8.07 10.88
C GLU A 32 21.15 -7.48 10.68
N GLY A 33 21.94 -7.46 11.75
CA GLY A 33 23.29 -6.92 11.77
C GLY A 33 23.39 -5.39 11.84
N GLU A 34 22.28 -4.65 11.94
CA GLU A 34 22.32 -3.21 12.19
C GLU A 34 22.64 -2.91 13.66
N ARG A 35 23.42 -1.84 13.86
CA ARG A 35 23.76 -1.34 15.20
C ARG A 35 22.70 -0.38 15.69
N VAL A 36 22.30 -0.61 16.93
CA VAL A 36 21.32 0.19 17.64
C VAL A 36 21.94 0.62 18.95
N ARG A 37 21.97 1.91 19.23
CA ARG A 37 22.47 2.43 20.51
C ARG A 37 21.32 2.76 21.45
N LEU A 38 21.53 2.57 22.75
CA LEU A 38 20.64 3.12 23.76
C LEU A 38 20.90 4.61 23.92
N VAL A 39 19.90 5.45 23.59
CA VAL A 39 19.96 6.91 23.72
C VAL A 39 19.47 7.38 25.09
N GLY A 40 18.70 6.54 25.79
CA GLY A 40 18.33 6.75 27.18
C GLY A 40 16.99 6.12 27.54
N LYS A 41 16.42 6.62 28.64
CA LYS A 41 15.06 6.30 29.08
C LYS A 41 14.05 7.02 28.18
N GLY A 42 12.99 6.32 27.78
CA GLY A 42 11.85 6.93 27.10
C GLY A 42 11.16 8.00 27.97
N ILE A 43 10.43 8.92 27.33
CA ILE A 43 9.69 9.99 28.01
C ILE A 43 8.60 9.39 28.92
N TYR A 44 8.12 8.18 28.61
CA TYR A 44 7.13 7.50 29.42
C TYR A 44 7.69 6.31 30.22
N GLY A 45 7.63 6.44 31.54
CA GLY A 45 8.04 5.40 32.49
C GLY A 45 7.93 5.87 33.94
N ALA A 46 8.15 4.96 34.88
CA ALA A 46 8.11 5.25 36.30
C ALA A 46 9.28 4.59 37.04
N ASP A 47 9.82 5.29 38.04
CA ASP A 47 10.74 4.69 38.98
C ASP A 47 9.96 3.75 39.92
N VAL A 48 10.36 2.48 39.94
CA VAL A 48 9.83 1.40 40.75
C VAL A 48 10.90 1.03 41.79
N ALA A 49 10.64 1.25 43.07
CA ALA A 49 11.66 1.11 44.11
C ALA A 49 11.93 -0.37 44.47
N VAL A 50 13.19 -0.75 44.68
CA VAL A 50 13.58 -1.98 45.41
C VAL A 50 14.88 -1.72 46.19
N ASN A 51 14.94 -2.16 47.46
CA ASN A 51 16.19 -2.19 48.22
C ASN A 51 17.01 -3.43 47.85
N ASP A 52 18.24 -3.17 47.39
CA ASP A 52 19.42 -4.03 47.21
C ASP A 52 19.20 -5.28 46.33
N THR A 53 19.27 -5.29 44.99
CA THR A 53 19.93 -4.54 43.90
C THR A 53 19.02 -4.76 42.65
N TYR A 54 18.88 -3.89 41.64
CA TYR A 54 19.79 -3.62 40.51
C TYR A 54 19.38 -2.31 39.81
N HIS A 55 20.35 -1.59 39.24
CA HIS A 55 20.28 -0.16 38.98
C HIS A 55 20.41 0.19 37.49
N LEU A 56 19.53 1.08 37.03
CA LEU A 56 19.89 2.08 36.01
C LEU A 56 20.71 3.16 36.73
N ASP A 57 21.77 3.66 36.07
CA ASP A 57 22.89 4.34 36.71
C ASP A 57 22.55 5.28 37.91
N HIS A 58 23.32 5.08 38.97
CA HIS A 58 23.45 5.88 40.18
C HIS A 58 22.15 6.44 40.80
N TRP A 59 21.37 5.56 41.43
CA TRP A 59 20.99 5.57 42.87
C TRP A 59 19.63 4.82 43.05
N ILE A 60 19.69 3.59 43.54
CA ILE A 60 18.65 2.85 44.30
C ILE A 60 17.32 2.47 43.60
N TRP A 61 16.96 2.99 42.42
CA TRP A 61 15.61 2.75 41.85
C TRP A 61 15.64 1.92 40.54
N ALA A 62 14.79 0.89 40.44
CA ALA A 62 14.51 0.21 39.18
C ALA A 62 13.58 1.09 38.35
N TRP A 63 13.66 1.06 37.02
CA TRP A 63 12.78 1.85 36.15
C TRP A 63 12.01 0.90 35.25
N ALA A 64 10.69 1.06 35.23
CA ALA A 64 9.81 0.33 34.34
C ALA A 64 9.25 1.30 33.30
N GLY A 65 9.50 1.00 32.03
CA GLY A 65 9.13 1.83 30.89
C GLY A 65 9.75 1.28 29.61
N TYR A 66 9.55 1.98 28.49
CA TYR A 66 10.19 1.63 27.22
C TYR A 66 11.48 2.42 27.04
N TYR A 67 12.51 1.77 26.55
CA TYR A 67 13.82 2.36 26.27
C TYR A 67 13.83 3.04 24.90
N LEU A 68 14.50 4.19 24.80
CA LEU A 68 14.69 4.88 23.53
C LEU A 68 15.97 4.39 22.86
N LEU A 69 15.79 3.70 21.75
CA LEU A 69 16.85 3.13 20.94
C LEU A 69 17.00 3.97 19.66
N GLU A 70 18.21 4.10 19.13
CA GLU A 70 18.45 4.77 17.84
C GLU A 70 19.33 3.90 16.95
N ASN A 71 18.91 3.72 15.70
CA ASN A 71 19.73 3.12 14.67
C ASN A 71 20.93 4.02 14.37
N GLU A 72 22.16 3.52 14.56
CA GLU A 72 23.35 4.34 14.37
C GLU A 72 23.58 4.76 12.91
N THR A 73 22.98 4.05 11.95
CA THR A 73 23.13 4.33 10.51
C THR A 73 22.05 5.27 9.99
N THR A 74 20.79 5.04 10.39
CA THR A 74 19.64 5.77 9.85
C THR A 74 19.15 6.90 10.77
N SER A 75 19.60 6.95 12.02
CA SER A 75 19.09 7.84 13.08
C SER A 75 17.58 7.71 13.32
N VAL A 76 16.99 6.58 12.96
CA VAL A 76 15.61 6.24 13.31
C VAL A 76 15.56 5.79 14.77
N GLU A 77 14.57 6.30 15.51
CA GLU A 77 14.35 5.95 16.91
C GLU A 77 13.29 4.85 17.08
N TYR A 78 13.46 4.01 18.10
CA TYR A 78 12.57 2.91 18.44
C TYR A 78 12.28 2.85 19.94
N ASN A 79 11.11 2.33 20.29
CA ASN A 79 10.76 1.98 21.66
C ASN A 79 11.09 0.51 21.89
N GLY A 80 12.03 0.20 22.79
CA GLY A 80 12.37 -1.17 23.17
C GLY A 80 11.87 -1.52 24.57
N TYR A 81 11.59 -2.80 24.82
CA TYR A 81 11.26 -3.32 26.14
C TYR A 81 12.29 -4.35 26.57
N CYS A 82 12.71 -4.27 27.82
CA CYS A 82 13.67 -5.19 28.42
C CYS A 82 13.05 -6.58 28.59
N ILE A 83 13.71 -7.64 28.12
CA ILE A 83 13.27 -9.03 28.38
C ILE A 83 14.16 -9.75 29.38
N ASP A 84 15.41 -9.31 29.60
CA ASP A 84 16.24 -9.84 30.70
C ASP A 84 16.09 -8.99 31.95
N PHE A 85 15.28 -9.48 32.88
CA PHE A 85 14.97 -8.79 34.12
C PHE A 85 16.18 -8.54 35.04
N ASN A 86 17.15 -9.46 35.08
CA ASN A 86 18.27 -9.44 36.04
C ASN A 86 19.54 -8.73 35.51
N MET A 87 19.46 -8.07 34.36
CA MET A 87 20.62 -7.51 33.66
C MET A 87 20.59 -5.98 33.69
N ILE A 88 21.77 -5.36 33.60
CA ILE A 88 21.93 -3.89 33.62
C ILE A 88 22.17 -3.44 32.19
N ILE A 89 21.57 -2.31 31.80
CA ILE A 89 21.85 -1.60 30.56
C ILE A 89 22.22 -0.15 30.85
N GLU A 90 23.29 0.34 30.22
CA GLU A 90 23.82 1.68 30.37
C GLU A 90 23.48 2.56 29.15
N GLU A 91 23.21 3.86 29.39
CA GLU A 91 23.12 4.87 28.33
C GLU A 91 24.46 4.82 27.57
N ASN A 92 24.44 4.54 26.26
CA ASN A 92 25.58 4.23 25.37
C ASN A 92 25.93 2.74 25.11
N ASP A 93 25.22 1.78 25.69
CA ASP A 93 25.36 0.38 25.24
C ASP A 93 25.00 0.27 23.76
N THR A 94 25.82 -0.49 23.02
CA THR A 94 25.60 -0.78 21.59
C THR A 94 25.07 -2.19 21.46
N LEU A 95 23.86 -2.29 20.93
CA LEU A 95 23.19 -3.56 20.68
C LEU A 95 23.15 -3.84 19.17
N TRP A 96 22.97 -5.10 18.83
CA TRP A 96 22.81 -5.57 17.46
C TRP A 96 21.40 -6.11 17.27
N GLY A 97 20.72 -5.69 16.21
CA GLY A 97 19.48 -6.34 15.78
C GLY A 97 19.82 -7.68 15.16
N ASP A 98 19.49 -8.80 15.82
CA ASP A 98 20.00 -10.10 15.35
C ASP A 98 19.24 -11.33 15.92
N GLY A 99 17.92 -11.26 16.14
CA GLY A 99 17.21 -12.47 16.54
C GLY A 99 15.69 -12.45 16.38
N ASP A 100 15.19 -13.58 15.88
CA ASP A 100 13.82 -14.03 16.11
C ASP A 100 13.61 -14.28 17.60
N LEU A 101 12.62 -13.61 18.19
CA LEU A 101 12.25 -13.68 19.60
C LEU A 101 12.01 -15.14 20.05
N GLU A 102 11.55 -16.01 19.15
CA GLU A 102 11.29 -17.43 19.42
C GLU A 102 12.56 -18.25 19.65
N ASN A 103 13.75 -17.72 19.32
CA ASN A 103 15.01 -18.37 19.67
C ASN A 103 15.39 -18.17 21.15
N PHE A 104 14.79 -17.18 21.81
CA PHE A 104 15.10 -16.78 23.19
C PHE A 104 14.03 -17.18 24.18
N LEU A 105 12.78 -17.08 23.75
CA LEU A 105 11.61 -17.41 24.56
C LEU A 105 10.98 -18.69 24.06
N ASN A 106 10.28 -19.41 24.95
CA ASN A 106 9.45 -20.51 24.44
C ASN A 106 8.27 -19.97 23.62
N GLU A 107 7.68 -20.80 22.76
CA GLU A 107 6.59 -20.42 21.85
C GLU A 107 5.42 -19.69 22.57
N SER A 108 5.08 -20.11 23.80
CA SER A 108 4.01 -19.47 24.57
C SER A 108 4.38 -18.09 25.08
N GLU A 109 5.63 -17.92 25.55
CA GLU A 109 6.16 -16.64 26.03
C GLU A 109 6.35 -15.67 24.86
N ALA A 110 6.97 -16.13 23.77
CA ALA A 110 7.18 -15.34 22.56
C ALA A 110 5.85 -14.81 22.01
N CYS A 111 4.84 -15.67 21.92
CA CYS A 111 3.50 -15.26 21.47
C CYS A 111 2.88 -14.20 22.41
N ALA A 112 3.00 -14.39 23.73
CA ALA A 112 2.46 -13.46 24.72
C ALA A 112 3.15 -12.09 24.65
N VAL A 113 4.48 -12.06 24.50
CA VAL A 113 5.25 -10.83 24.31
C VAL A 113 4.87 -10.15 23.00
N ASN A 114 4.82 -10.90 21.89
CA ASN A 114 4.38 -10.37 20.59
C ASN A 114 2.96 -9.79 20.63
N TYR A 115 2.04 -10.40 21.37
CA TYR A 115 0.71 -9.81 21.59
C TYR A 115 0.81 -8.47 22.33
N ILE A 116 1.55 -8.39 23.44
CA ILE A 116 1.65 -7.19 24.25
C ILE A 116 2.25 -6.02 23.46
N ILE A 117 3.41 -6.22 22.82
CA ILE A 117 4.14 -5.14 22.12
C ILE A 117 3.40 -4.64 20.87
N ASN A 118 2.50 -5.45 20.31
CA ASN A 118 1.73 -5.09 19.12
C ASN A 118 0.37 -4.45 19.46
N MET A 119 -0.24 -4.82 20.58
CA MET A 119 -1.58 -4.35 20.96
C MET A 119 -1.57 -3.14 21.90
N TYR A 120 -0.48 -2.90 22.64
CA TYR A 120 -0.39 -1.85 23.65
C TYR A 120 0.63 -0.78 23.30
N LYS A 121 0.22 0.49 23.45
CA LYS A 121 1.03 1.68 23.16
C LYS A 121 0.89 2.71 24.30
N PRO A 122 1.97 3.03 25.03
CA PRO A 122 1.93 4.00 26.11
C PRO A 122 1.35 5.36 25.69
N GLU A 123 1.73 5.84 24.51
CA GLU A 123 1.33 7.15 23.98
C GLU A 123 -0.18 7.28 23.72
N MET A 124 -0.90 6.16 23.62
CA MET A 124 -2.36 6.14 23.42
C MET A 124 -3.14 6.08 24.75
N ALA A 125 -2.46 5.87 25.88
CA ALA A 125 -3.10 5.76 27.18
C ALA A 125 -3.34 7.14 27.83
N SER A 126 -4.30 7.20 28.76
CA SER A 126 -4.58 8.42 29.52
C SER A 126 -3.45 8.80 30.48
N ASP A 127 -2.68 7.82 30.94
CA ASP A 127 -1.44 7.99 31.70
C ASP A 127 -0.34 7.17 31.04
N PRO A 128 0.42 7.77 30.10
CA PRO A 128 1.46 7.06 29.36
C PRO A 128 2.58 6.49 30.25
N ASN A 129 2.91 7.14 31.36
CA ASN A 129 3.97 6.67 32.27
C ASN A 129 3.56 5.38 32.97
N LEU A 130 2.32 5.35 33.47
CA LEU A 130 1.74 4.17 34.09
C LEU A 130 1.61 3.03 33.08
N GLU A 131 1.14 3.32 31.86
CA GLU A 131 0.97 2.30 30.82
C GLU A 131 2.31 1.69 30.39
N ALA A 132 3.34 2.51 30.15
CA ALA A 132 4.68 2.04 29.81
C ALA A 132 5.26 1.14 30.91
N ALA A 133 5.13 1.54 32.17
CA ALA A 133 5.57 0.74 33.31
C ALA A 133 4.81 -0.58 33.40
N ALA A 134 3.49 -0.56 33.20
CA ALA A 134 2.64 -1.75 33.25
C ALA A 134 2.96 -2.76 32.14
N ILE A 135 3.22 -2.28 30.91
CA ILE A 135 3.67 -3.12 29.79
C ILE A 135 5.00 -3.80 30.14
N GLN A 136 5.99 -3.04 30.63
CA GLN A 136 7.29 -3.59 31.00
C GLN A 136 7.19 -4.63 32.13
N CYS A 137 6.36 -4.38 33.15
CA CYS A 137 6.10 -5.34 34.22
C CYS A 137 5.39 -6.61 33.72
N ALA A 138 4.44 -6.47 32.78
CA ALA A 138 3.76 -7.61 32.19
C ALA A 138 4.73 -8.51 31.39
N ILE A 139 5.62 -7.91 30.60
CA ILE A 139 6.67 -8.62 29.85
C ILE A 139 7.59 -9.38 30.82
N TRP A 140 8.11 -8.71 31.86
CA TRP A 140 8.95 -9.37 32.86
C TRP A 140 8.26 -10.54 33.55
N TYR A 141 6.97 -10.40 33.90
CA TYR A 141 6.23 -11.50 34.51
C TYR A 141 6.15 -12.74 33.62
N ILE A 142 5.95 -12.55 32.31
CA ILE A 142 5.87 -13.64 31.33
C ILE A 142 7.23 -14.35 31.22
N VAL A 143 8.31 -13.59 31.07
CA VAL A 143 9.65 -14.15 30.78
C VAL A 143 10.40 -14.64 32.03
N THR A 144 9.93 -14.32 33.24
CA THR A 144 10.57 -14.74 34.51
C THR A 144 9.69 -15.67 35.36
N ALA A 145 8.68 -16.32 34.79
CA ALA A 145 7.64 -17.02 35.56
C ALA A 145 8.16 -18.11 36.54
N ASP A 146 9.38 -18.62 36.33
CA ASP A 146 10.04 -19.60 37.20
C ASP A 146 10.81 -19.00 38.40
N GLU A 147 11.01 -17.68 38.44
CA GLU A 147 11.60 -16.96 39.57
C GLU A 147 10.54 -16.18 40.36
N PRO A 148 10.68 -15.98 41.68
CA PRO A 148 9.77 -15.13 42.43
C PRO A 148 9.85 -13.68 41.92
N ASN A 149 8.94 -13.30 41.03
CA ASN A 149 8.89 -11.95 40.46
C ASN A 149 8.39 -10.95 41.53
N PRO A 150 9.26 -10.07 42.04
CA PRO A 150 8.89 -9.18 43.15
C PRO A 150 7.96 -8.03 42.71
N PHE A 151 7.74 -7.83 41.40
CA PHE A 151 6.93 -6.73 40.86
C PHE A 151 5.43 -7.05 40.75
N MET A 152 5.06 -8.34 40.81
CA MET A 152 3.68 -8.77 40.58
C MET A 152 3.08 -9.51 41.78
N THR A 153 3.80 -9.61 42.90
CA THR A 153 3.33 -10.29 44.12
C THR A 153 2.86 -9.29 45.18
N ASP A 154 1.67 -9.55 45.73
CA ASP A 154 1.05 -8.73 46.78
C ASP A 154 1.60 -9.13 48.15
N ASN A 155 2.88 -8.83 48.43
CA ASN A 155 3.49 -9.26 49.68
C ASN A 155 3.27 -8.23 50.80
N ALA A 156 2.03 -8.16 51.29
CA ALA A 156 1.57 -7.24 52.35
C ALA A 156 2.21 -7.44 53.75
N THR A 157 3.37 -8.10 53.85
CA THR A 157 4.00 -8.46 55.13
C THR A 157 5.07 -7.47 55.61
N GLY A 158 5.42 -6.43 54.85
CA GLY A 158 6.48 -5.50 55.26
C GLY A 158 7.89 -6.09 55.22
N ASP A 159 8.07 -7.25 54.55
CA ASP A 159 9.36 -7.90 54.36
C ASP A 159 10.03 -7.47 53.04
N ARG A 160 11.33 -7.79 52.92
CA ARG A 160 12.31 -7.41 51.87
C ARG A 160 11.89 -7.40 50.38
N TYR A 161 10.69 -7.81 50.03
CA TYR A 161 10.12 -7.80 48.68
C TYR A 161 8.96 -6.81 48.49
N ASP A 162 8.67 -5.96 49.48
CA ASP A 162 7.70 -4.87 49.35
C ASP A 162 8.27 -3.76 48.44
N ALA A 163 8.18 -3.95 47.12
CA ALA A 163 8.56 -2.98 46.09
C ALA A 163 7.65 -1.72 46.06
N TRP A 164 6.81 -1.54 47.09
CA TRP A 164 5.48 -0.98 46.88
C TRP A 164 5.05 0.13 47.82
N ASN A 165 5.98 0.89 48.38
CA ASN A 165 5.62 1.98 49.31
C ASN A 165 5.47 3.35 48.59
N GLY A 166 4.68 3.39 47.50
CA GLY A 166 4.44 4.60 46.69
C GLY A 166 3.05 4.63 46.03
N THR A 167 2.54 5.83 45.72
CA THR A 167 1.17 6.09 45.24
C THR A 167 0.78 5.35 43.96
N TYR A 168 1.73 5.12 43.05
CA TYR A 168 1.44 4.64 41.69
C TYR A 168 1.51 3.15 41.48
N GLY A 169 2.23 2.45 42.34
CA GLY A 169 2.55 1.10 41.99
C GLY A 169 1.27 0.23 41.89
N SER A 170 0.32 0.30 42.82
CA SER A 170 -0.74 -0.72 42.86
C SER A 170 -1.55 -0.64 41.57
N GLN A 171 -1.65 0.57 41.02
CA GLN A 171 -2.19 0.88 39.70
C GLN A 171 -1.36 0.28 38.56
N ILE A 172 -0.02 0.40 38.56
CA ILE A 172 0.88 -0.25 37.57
C ILE A 172 0.70 -1.77 37.57
N ARG A 173 0.72 -2.40 38.75
CA ARG A 173 0.56 -3.84 38.91
C ARG A 173 -0.82 -4.31 38.47
N ASP A 174 -1.86 -3.65 38.94
CA ASP A 174 -3.24 -3.99 38.61
C ASP A 174 -3.44 -3.84 37.08
N ARG A 175 -2.86 -2.80 36.47
CA ARG A 175 -2.84 -2.61 35.02
C ARG A 175 -2.05 -3.69 34.27
N ALA A 176 -0.88 -4.08 34.77
CA ALA A 176 -0.09 -5.17 34.20
C ALA A 176 -0.87 -6.49 34.22
N TRP A 177 -1.63 -6.78 35.29
CA TRP A 177 -2.52 -7.93 35.35
C TRP A 177 -3.66 -7.86 34.33
N GLU A 178 -4.22 -6.67 34.06
CA GLU A 178 -5.20 -6.49 32.99
C GLU A 178 -4.60 -6.79 31.61
N ILE A 179 -3.37 -6.32 31.36
CA ILE A 179 -2.64 -6.58 30.10
C ILE A 179 -2.42 -8.09 29.95
N ILE A 180 -1.88 -8.77 30.96
CA ILE A 180 -1.67 -10.23 30.93
C ILE A 180 -3.00 -10.97 30.73
N GLY A 181 -4.06 -10.55 31.44
CA GLY A 181 -5.38 -11.16 31.35
C GLY A 181 -6.09 -10.95 30.00
N SER A 182 -5.64 -9.99 29.20
CA SER A 182 -6.18 -9.72 27.86
C SER A 182 -5.61 -10.63 26.77
N ILE A 183 -4.49 -11.31 27.05
CA ILE A 183 -3.83 -12.19 26.08
C ILE A 183 -4.81 -13.30 25.68
N PRO A 184 -5.09 -13.49 24.38
CA PRO A 184 -6.02 -14.51 23.92
C PRO A 184 -5.50 -15.92 24.22
N HIS A 185 -6.41 -16.87 24.40
CA HIS A 185 -6.09 -18.27 24.65
C HIS A 185 -6.95 -19.15 23.73
N PRO A 186 -6.38 -19.79 22.69
CA PRO A 186 -4.95 -19.85 22.35
C PRO A 186 -4.37 -18.46 21.99
N CYS A 187 -3.07 -18.28 22.26
CA CYS A 187 -2.39 -17.00 22.02
C CYS A 187 -2.29 -16.69 20.52
N SER A 188 -2.59 -15.45 20.17
CA SER A 188 -2.63 -14.93 18.79
C SER A 188 -2.27 -13.45 18.78
N TYR A 189 -1.46 -13.00 17.82
CA TYR A 189 -1.06 -11.60 17.66
C TYR A 189 -1.13 -11.18 16.19
N PRO A 190 -1.24 -9.87 15.86
CA PRO A 190 -1.32 -9.42 14.48
C PRO A 190 -0.06 -9.81 13.72
N ALA A 191 -0.16 -10.69 12.73
CA ALA A 191 1.01 -11.25 12.05
C ALA A 191 1.10 -10.86 10.56
N SER A 192 -0.01 -10.42 9.96
CA SER A 192 -0.02 -9.98 8.56
C SER A 192 -1.01 -8.85 8.31
N LEU A 193 -0.69 -8.02 7.31
CA LEU A 193 -1.50 -6.92 6.81
C LEU A 193 -1.56 -6.97 5.29
N SER A 194 -2.77 -7.01 4.74
CA SER A 194 -3.02 -6.87 3.30
C SER A 194 -3.95 -5.69 3.01
N LEU A 195 -3.76 -5.05 1.85
CA LEU A 195 -4.59 -3.96 1.37
C LEU A 195 -5.23 -4.36 0.04
N GLU A 196 -6.55 -4.34 -0.03
CA GLU A 196 -7.31 -4.67 -1.24
C GLU A 196 -8.26 -3.53 -1.64
N PRO A 197 -8.43 -3.27 -2.95
CA PRO A 197 -7.66 -3.87 -4.04
C PRO A 197 -6.21 -3.33 -4.08
N GLY A 198 -5.24 -4.13 -4.53
CA GLY A 198 -3.86 -3.63 -4.69
C GLY A 198 -3.73 -2.48 -5.70
N ILE A 199 -4.56 -2.49 -6.75
CA ILE A 199 -4.73 -1.36 -7.69
C ILE A 199 -6.23 -1.13 -7.89
N GLN A 200 -6.67 0.12 -7.79
CA GLN A 200 -8.03 0.57 -8.07
C GLN A 200 -8.03 1.66 -9.12
N VAL A 201 -8.95 1.55 -10.07
CA VAL A 201 -9.27 2.61 -11.03
C VAL A 201 -10.68 3.09 -10.74
N ILE A 202 -10.85 4.38 -10.50
CA ILE A 202 -12.13 5.02 -10.22
C ILE A 202 -12.43 6.12 -11.25
N ASP A 203 -13.70 6.37 -11.50
CA ASP A 203 -14.11 7.50 -12.33
C ASP A 203 -14.08 8.80 -11.52
N CYS A 204 -13.97 9.91 -12.25
CA CYS A 204 -14.15 11.25 -11.69
C CYS A 204 -15.44 11.39 -10.88
N GLY A 205 -15.30 11.80 -9.61
CA GLY A 205 -16.42 12.00 -8.70
C GLY A 205 -16.81 10.76 -7.88
N ASP A 206 -16.25 9.58 -8.21
CA ASP A 206 -16.38 8.40 -7.37
C ASP A 206 -15.38 8.43 -6.21
N ASN A 207 -15.66 7.62 -5.17
CA ASN A 207 -14.73 7.39 -4.08
C ASN A 207 -14.13 5.99 -4.22
N ALA A 208 -12.81 5.88 -4.02
CA ALA A 208 -12.18 4.58 -3.93
C ALA A 208 -12.42 3.95 -2.57
N THR A 209 -12.72 2.66 -2.53
CA THR A 209 -12.88 1.90 -1.27
C THR A 209 -11.64 1.05 -1.04
N ILE A 210 -10.93 1.25 0.07
CA ILE A 210 -9.74 0.49 0.44
C ILE A 210 -10.04 -0.32 1.69
N VAL A 211 -9.70 -1.60 1.66
CA VAL A 211 -9.90 -2.54 2.76
C VAL A 211 -8.54 -3.07 3.22
N ALA A 212 -8.15 -2.70 4.44
CA ALA A 212 -7.05 -3.35 5.13
C ALA A 212 -7.57 -4.60 5.85
N THR A 213 -6.90 -5.74 5.68
CA THR A 213 -7.22 -6.99 6.38
C THR A 213 -6.03 -7.41 7.23
N VAL A 214 -6.29 -7.66 8.52
CA VAL A 214 -5.30 -8.11 9.50
C VAL A 214 -5.60 -9.54 9.92
N LEU A 215 -4.59 -10.41 9.84
CA LEU A 215 -4.68 -11.81 10.28
C LEU A 215 -3.64 -12.12 11.35
N ASP A 216 -3.96 -13.10 12.20
CA ASP A 216 -3.04 -13.70 13.16
C ASP A 216 -2.03 -14.64 12.50
N GLN A 217 -1.10 -15.18 13.29
CA GLN A 217 -0.05 -16.09 12.83
C GLN A 217 -0.59 -17.44 12.31
N PHE A 218 -1.86 -17.75 12.55
CA PHE A 218 -2.55 -18.95 12.06
C PHE A 218 -3.45 -18.66 10.85
N GLY A 219 -3.50 -17.41 10.36
CA GLY A 219 -4.33 -16.98 9.25
C GLY A 219 -5.79 -16.68 9.61
N ASN A 220 -6.13 -16.52 10.89
CA ASN A 220 -7.47 -16.11 11.33
C ASN A 220 -7.59 -14.58 11.37
N PRO A 221 -8.78 -14.02 11.09
CA PRO A 221 -9.01 -12.57 11.17
C PRO A 221 -8.90 -12.05 12.61
N MET A 222 -8.25 -10.89 12.78
CA MET A 222 -8.10 -10.25 14.09
C MET A 222 -8.89 -8.95 14.22
N GLU A 223 -9.84 -8.95 15.14
CA GLU A 223 -10.61 -7.76 15.55
C GLU A 223 -9.81 -6.87 16.50
N ASN A 224 -10.18 -5.60 16.59
CA ASN A 224 -9.63 -4.63 17.54
C ASN A 224 -8.16 -4.24 17.31
N VAL A 225 -7.65 -4.38 16.08
CA VAL A 225 -6.31 -3.91 15.69
C VAL A 225 -6.42 -2.51 15.10
N LEU A 226 -5.65 -1.56 15.63
CA LEU A 226 -5.60 -0.19 15.11
C LEU A 226 -4.75 -0.12 13.83
N VAL A 227 -5.40 0.22 12.71
CA VAL A 227 -4.77 0.43 11.41
C VAL A 227 -4.61 1.93 11.15
N ARG A 228 -3.38 2.38 10.88
CA ARG A 228 -3.06 3.76 10.50
C ARG A 228 -2.97 3.86 8.98
N PHE A 229 -3.76 4.74 8.38
CA PHE A 229 -3.78 5.00 6.95
C PHE A 229 -3.15 6.36 6.63
N SER A 230 -2.43 6.42 5.52
CA SER A 230 -1.93 7.67 4.93
C SER A 230 -2.10 7.64 3.42
N THR A 231 -2.07 8.81 2.79
CA THR A 231 -2.14 8.89 1.33
C THR A 231 -1.22 9.98 0.78
N THR A 232 -0.68 9.76 -0.41
CA THR A 232 0.16 10.76 -1.10
C THR A 232 -0.65 11.93 -1.67
N LEU A 233 -1.93 11.71 -1.99
CA LEU A 233 -2.86 12.71 -2.55
C LEU A 233 -4.31 12.37 -2.19
N GLY A 234 -5.18 13.38 -2.19
CA GLY A 234 -6.60 13.21 -1.87
C GLY A 234 -6.89 13.29 -0.37
N VAL A 235 -8.09 12.89 0.02
CA VAL A 235 -8.59 12.93 1.40
C VAL A 235 -9.17 11.57 1.78
N LEU A 236 -8.64 10.98 2.85
CA LEU A 236 -9.16 9.75 3.43
C LEU A 236 -10.37 10.04 4.34
N SER A 237 -11.32 9.10 4.41
CA SER A 237 -12.47 9.20 5.32
C SER A 237 -12.07 9.14 6.80
N ALA A 238 -10.94 8.49 7.10
CA ALA A 238 -10.30 8.41 8.41
C ALA A 238 -8.81 8.04 8.23
N GLU A 239 -7.95 8.56 9.10
CA GLU A 239 -6.52 8.21 9.15
C GLU A 239 -6.26 7.03 10.10
N GLU A 240 -7.21 6.71 10.98
CA GLU A 240 -7.11 5.60 11.91
C GLU A 240 -8.44 4.85 11.97
N VAL A 241 -8.39 3.52 11.80
CA VAL A 241 -9.56 2.65 11.85
C VAL A 241 -9.20 1.35 12.58
N VAL A 242 -10.08 0.93 13.48
CA VAL A 242 -9.94 -0.34 14.20
C VAL A 242 -10.60 -1.46 13.39
N THR A 243 -9.94 -2.62 13.29
CA THR A 243 -10.49 -3.77 12.57
C THR A 243 -11.75 -4.32 13.25
N ASN A 244 -12.72 -4.73 12.42
CA ASN A 244 -13.94 -5.40 12.87
C ASN A 244 -13.73 -6.93 13.08
N SER A 245 -14.79 -7.66 13.43
CA SER A 245 -14.76 -9.13 13.64
C SER A 245 -14.30 -9.96 12.44
N ALA A 246 -14.24 -9.39 11.25
CA ALA A 246 -13.70 -10.02 10.04
C ALA A 246 -12.22 -9.63 9.80
N GLY A 247 -11.58 -8.94 10.74
CA GLY A 247 -10.22 -8.46 10.62
C GLY A 247 -10.07 -7.27 9.69
N GLN A 248 -11.16 -6.58 9.36
CA GLN A 248 -11.17 -5.56 8.31
C GLN A 248 -11.31 -4.14 8.85
N ALA A 249 -10.46 -3.24 8.35
CA ALA A 249 -10.56 -1.80 8.50
C ALA A 249 -10.79 -1.17 7.13
N VAL A 250 -11.87 -0.41 6.97
CA VAL A 250 -12.31 0.13 5.67
C VAL A 250 -12.21 1.65 5.66
N VAL A 251 -11.55 2.20 4.65
CA VAL A 251 -11.49 3.65 4.40
C VAL A 251 -11.91 3.97 2.97
N TYR A 252 -12.40 5.18 2.77
CA TYR A 252 -12.69 5.73 1.45
C TYR A 252 -11.70 6.83 1.12
N LEU A 253 -11.17 6.82 -0.11
CA LEU A 253 -10.35 7.90 -0.62
C LEU A 253 -11.16 8.73 -1.61
N ASN A 254 -11.28 10.02 -1.32
CA ASN A 254 -11.72 11.02 -2.29
C ASN A 254 -10.48 11.61 -2.98
N LEU A 255 -10.44 11.51 -4.30
CA LEU A 255 -9.28 11.89 -5.09
C LEU A 255 -9.70 12.88 -6.18
N GLU A 256 -8.86 13.89 -6.45
CA GLU A 256 -9.10 14.80 -7.56
C GLU A 256 -8.98 14.06 -8.90
N CYS A 257 -9.83 14.42 -9.85
CA CYS A 257 -9.80 13.92 -11.22
C CYS A 257 -8.41 13.96 -11.84
N ALA A 258 -8.08 12.95 -12.65
CA ALA A 258 -6.80 12.86 -13.36
C ALA A 258 -5.58 12.87 -12.41
N THR A 259 -5.69 12.19 -11.27
CA THR A 259 -4.57 12.02 -10.34
C THR A 259 -4.40 10.57 -9.90
N MET A 260 -3.23 10.28 -9.35
CA MET A 260 -2.90 8.97 -8.78
C MET A 260 -2.45 9.18 -7.35
N ALA A 261 -2.98 8.38 -6.44
CA ALA A 261 -2.58 8.33 -5.05
C ALA A 261 -2.09 6.94 -4.67
N VAL A 262 -1.07 6.88 -3.82
CA VAL A 262 -0.72 5.68 -3.07
C VAL A 262 -1.37 5.82 -1.70
N VAL A 263 -2.18 4.84 -1.31
CA VAL A 263 -2.72 4.70 0.04
C VAL A 263 -1.88 3.66 0.75
N THR A 264 -1.31 4.02 1.89
CA THR A 264 -0.53 3.10 2.73
C THR A 264 -1.29 2.86 4.01
N ALA A 265 -1.34 1.61 4.46
CA ALA A 265 -1.76 1.29 5.81
C ALA A 265 -0.64 0.61 6.58
N CYS A 266 -0.54 0.89 7.88
CA CYS A 266 0.44 0.30 8.77
C CYS A 266 -0.22 -0.15 10.09
N ILE A 267 0.27 -1.24 10.65
CA ILE A 267 -0.07 -1.76 11.98
C ILE A 267 1.19 -2.07 12.78
N ASN A 268 1.10 -2.04 14.11
CA ASN A 268 2.07 -2.79 14.91
C ASN A 268 1.72 -4.27 14.78
N GLY A 269 2.68 -5.08 14.35
CA GLY A 269 2.43 -6.49 14.07
C GLY A 269 3.69 -7.21 13.60
N GLY A 270 3.58 -8.52 13.46
CA GLY A 270 4.70 -9.41 13.22
C GLY A 270 5.42 -9.76 14.52
N GLU A 271 6.44 -10.59 14.38
CA GLU A 271 7.37 -10.89 15.46
C GLU A 271 8.15 -9.63 15.84
N GLY A 272 8.29 -9.42 17.15
CA GLY A 272 9.14 -8.37 17.69
C GLY A 272 10.60 -8.64 17.35
N ILE A 273 11.36 -7.57 17.14
CA ILE A 273 12.77 -7.64 16.81
C ILE A 273 13.57 -7.70 18.10
N LEU A 274 14.33 -8.78 18.27
CA LEU A 274 15.30 -8.86 19.35
C LEU A 274 16.52 -8.00 19.02
N VAL A 275 16.91 -7.18 20.00
CA VAL A 275 18.15 -6.41 19.97
C VAL A 275 18.97 -6.83 21.18
N TRP A 276 20.17 -7.34 20.95
CA TRP A 276 21.02 -7.96 21.97
C TRP A 276 22.40 -7.32 22.06
N ASP A 277 23.14 -7.54 23.15
CA ASP A 277 24.56 -7.21 23.21
C ASP A 277 25.38 -8.36 22.55
N ASP A 278 26.41 -8.01 21.77
CA ASP A 278 27.28 -9.04 21.14
C ASP A 278 28.10 -9.72 22.24
N GLU A 279 28.07 -11.06 22.32
CA GLU A 279 28.86 -11.82 23.31
C GLU A 279 30.39 -11.66 23.10
N ASN A 280 30.86 -11.16 21.95
CA ASN A 280 32.28 -10.95 21.65
C ASN A 280 32.61 -9.56 21.06
N PRO A 281 32.44 -8.48 21.83
CA PRO A 281 32.92 -7.17 21.42
C PRO A 281 34.43 -7.24 21.11
N PRO A 282 34.92 -6.62 20.02
CA PRO A 282 36.32 -6.75 19.57
C PRO A 282 37.39 -6.22 20.55
N ASN A 283 37.02 -5.82 21.77
CA ASN A 283 37.92 -5.23 22.76
C ASN A 283 37.64 -5.56 24.25
N VAL A 284 36.88 -6.61 24.59
CA VAL A 284 36.64 -6.91 26.02
C VAL A 284 36.67 -8.42 26.35
N ASN A 285 37.81 -8.88 26.87
CA ASN A 285 37.95 -10.18 27.54
C ASN A 285 37.56 -10.03 29.02
N TYR A 286 36.26 -9.92 29.31
CA TYR A 286 35.74 -10.13 30.67
C TYR A 286 34.77 -11.31 30.67
N PRO A 287 35.10 -12.46 31.30
CA PRO A 287 34.11 -13.49 31.56
C PRO A 287 33.09 -12.95 32.58
N GLY A 288 31.84 -12.79 32.14
CA GLY A 288 30.73 -12.29 32.97
C GLY A 288 30.13 -10.93 32.57
N VAL A 289 30.28 -10.50 31.31
CA VAL A 289 29.50 -9.36 30.79
C VAL A 289 28.05 -9.82 30.65
N ASN A 290 27.15 -9.09 31.30
CA ASN A 290 25.73 -9.37 31.30
C ASN A 290 25.12 -8.90 29.98
N VAL A 291 24.83 -9.83 29.07
CA VAL A 291 24.12 -9.56 27.81
C VAL A 291 22.68 -9.17 28.13
N GLN A 292 22.28 -7.93 27.82
CA GLN A 292 20.89 -7.48 27.94
C GLN A 292 20.21 -7.56 26.59
N ASN A 293 19.05 -8.22 26.56
CA ASN A 293 18.18 -8.31 25.41
C ASN A 293 16.98 -7.38 25.57
N LEU A 294 16.65 -6.69 24.48
CA LEU A 294 15.45 -5.90 24.32
C LEU A 294 14.63 -6.45 23.17
N VAL A 295 13.31 -6.31 23.28
CA VAL A 295 12.37 -6.55 22.19
C VAL A 295 11.83 -5.22 21.69
N VAL A 296 11.86 -5.01 20.38
CA VAL A 296 11.32 -3.83 19.70
C VAL A 296 10.06 -4.23 18.93
N PRO A 297 8.94 -3.49 19.07
CA PRO A 297 7.75 -3.73 18.26
C PRO A 297 8.08 -3.61 16.77
N ASN A 298 7.50 -4.52 15.98
CA ASN A 298 7.61 -4.48 14.53
C ASN A 298 6.43 -3.71 13.91
N GLU A 299 6.61 -3.19 12.71
CA GLU A 299 5.59 -2.46 11.97
C GLU A 299 5.39 -3.09 10.59
N LEU A 300 4.15 -3.53 10.33
CA LEU A 300 3.75 -4.09 9.04
C LEU A 300 3.03 -3.01 8.25
N CYS A 301 3.56 -2.65 7.08
CA CYS A 301 2.93 -1.71 6.17
C CYS A 301 2.63 -2.36 4.82
N ASN A 302 1.50 -1.97 4.22
CA ASN A 302 1.13 -2.38 2.86
C ASN A 302 0.51 -1.19 2.12
N SER A 303 0.50 -1.23 0.79
CA SER A 303 0.05 -0.11 -0.04
C SER A 303 -0.91 -0.54 -1.15
N SER A 304 -1.86 0.34 -1.45
CA SER A 304 -2.77 0.25 -2.59
C SER A 304 -2.60 1.48 -3.49
N ILE A 305 -2.69 1.29 -4.80
CA ILE A 305 -2.63 2.38 -5.78
C ILE A 305 -4.05 2.71 -6.22
N VAL A 306 -4.45 3.96 -6.09
CA VAL A 306 -5.71 4.48 -6.62
C VAL A 306 -5.42 5.43 -7.76
N LYS A 307 -6.01 5.17 -8.92
CA LYS A 307 -5.94 6.03 -10.09
C LYS A 307 -7.34 6.60 -10.37
N CYS A 308 -7.49 7.92 -10.40
CA CYS A 308 -8.75 8.60 -10.73
C CYS A 308 -8.73 9.07 -12.18
N CYS A 309 -9.62 8.50 -12.98
CA CYS A 309 -9.69 8.68 -14.41
C CYS A 309 -10.57 9.87 -14.81
N TYR A 310 -10.03 10.71 -15.68
CA TYR A 310 -10.78 11.75 -16.38
C TYR A 310 -10.81 11.44 -17.86
N TYR A 311 -12.01 11.47 -18.45
CA TYR A 311 -12.21 11.32 -19.88
C TYR A 311 -13.11 12.46 -20.39
N PRO A 312 -12.82 13.03 -21.57
CA PRO A 312 -13.84 13.76 -22.32
C PRO A 312 -14.93 12.79 -22.79
N ASP A 313 -16.15 13.30 -22.99
CA ASP A 313 -17.32 12.48 -23.33
C ASP A 313 -17.05 11.59 -24.56
N GLY A 314 -17.29 10.29 -24.39
CA GLY A 314 -17.26 9.35 -25.51
C GLY A 314 -18.54 9.44 -26.34
N PHE A 315 -18.41 9.46 -27.67
CA PHE A 315 -19.57 9.28 -28.55
C PHE A 315 -19.60 7.89 -29.17
N THR A 316 -20.61 7.10 -28.80
CA THR A 316 -20.79 5.73 -29.29
C THR A 316 -20.95 5.64 -30.81
N ILE A 317 -20.73 4.44 -31.37
CA ILE A 317 -21.07 4.11 -32.77
C ILE A 317 -22.52 4.51 -33.10
N GLY A 318 -23.44 4.31 -32.15
CA GLY A 318 -24.86 4.64 -32.32
C GLY A 318 -25.11 6.13 -32.49
N PHE A 319 -24.41 6.97 -31.72
CA PHE A 319 -24.46 8.43 -31.82
C PHE A 319 -24.05 8.89 -33.22
N TRP A 320 -22.88 8.46 -33.69
CA TRP A 320 -22.35 8.87 -34.99
C TRP A 320 -23.18 8.34 -36.16
N LYS A 321 -23.54 7.04 -36.14
CA LYS A 321 -24.39 6.43 -37.17
C LYS A 321 -25.72 7.17 -37.32
N THR A 322 -26.36 7.49 -36.20
CA THR A 322 -27.66 8.14 -36.20
C THR A 322 -27.58 9.57 -36.74
N ASN A 323 -26.59 10.34 -36.32
CA ASN A 323 -26.40 11.72 -36.80
C ASN A 323 -26.07 11.74 -38.30
N ILE A 324 -25.20 10.85 -38.80
CA ILE A 324 -24.90 10.74 -40.23
C ILE A 324 -26.16 10.30 -41.00
N GLY A 325 -26.80 9.22 -40.59
CA GLY A 325 -27.97 8.67 -41.26
C GLY A 325 -29.13 9.66 -41.39
N LYS A 326 -29.38 10.47 -40.35
CA LYS A 326 -30.42 11.51 -40.38
C LYS A 326 -30.06 12.67 -41.31
N ASN A 327 -28.82 13.17 -41.27
CA ASN A 327 -28.37 14.30 -42.10
C ASN A 327 -28.39 13.99 -43.62
N TRP A 328 -28.29 12.71 -44.00
CA TRP A 328 -28.38 12.25 -45.40
C TRP A 328 -29.69 11.54 -45.77
N GLY A 329 -30.67 11.49 -44.85
CA GLY A 329 -32.01 10.94 -45.11
C GLY A 329 -32.08 9.40 -45.18
N TRP A 330 -31.05 8.70 -44.74
CA TRP A 330 -31.01 7.23 -44.65
C TRP A 330 -31.72 6.68 -43.40
N MET A 331 -31.88 7.53 -42.38
CA MET A 331 -32.63 7.23 -41.16
C MET A 331 -33.71 8.28 -40.92
N LYS A 332 -34.87 7.84 -40.40
CA LYS A 332 -35.97 8.71 -39.98
C LYS A 332 -35.88 8.99 -38.48
N GLY A 333 -36.22 10.21 -38.07
CA GLY A 333 -36.32 10.59 -36.66
C GLY A 333 -36.23 12.11 -36.47
N LYS A 334 -36.66 12.60 -35.29
CA LYS A 334 -36.49 13.99 -34.88
C LYS A 334 -35.16 14.18 -34.12
N GLY A 335 -34.65 15.41 -34.08
CA GLY A 335 -33.41 15.78 -33.40
C GLY A 335 -32.16 15.34 -34.16
N ILE A 336 -31.40 16.32 -34.62
CA ILE A 336 -30.03 16.18 -35.14
C ILE A 336 -29.14 16.89 -34.14
N GLN A 337 -28.19 16.17 -33.54
CA GLN A 337 -27.27 16.70 -32.53
C GLN A 337 -26.02 17.28 -33.21
N VAL A 338 -25.52 16.61 -34.25
CA VAL A 338 -24.37 17.07 -35.04
C VAL A 338 -24.85 17.62 -36.40
N PRO A 339 -24.68 18.93 -36.69
CA PRO A 339 -25.08 19.52 -37.97
C PRO A 339 -24.36 18.90 -39.16
N LYS A 340 -25.05 18.81 -40.31
CA LYS A 340 -24.50 18.25 -41.56
C LYS A 340 -23.12 18.80 -41.93
N ALA A 341 -22.94 20.12 -41.85
CA ALA A 341 -21.69 20.77 -42.20
C ALA A 341 -20.52 20.32 -41.31
N LYS A 342 -20.77 20.12 -40.01
CA LYS A 342 -19.75 19.63 -39.08
C LYS A 342 -19.32 18.19 -39.41
N ILE A 343 -20.28 17.31 -39.73
CA ILE A 343 -19.97 15.94 -40.17
C ILE A 343 -19.10 15.94 -41.43
N VAL A 344 -19.39 16.81 -42.41
CA VAL A 344 -18.56 16.93 -43.62
C VAL A 344 -17.14 17.34 -43.25
N ASN A 345 -16.97 18.36 -42.41
CA ASN A 345 -15.66 18.81 -41.96
C ASN A 345 -14.89 17.71 -41.20
N TYR A 346 -15.54 16.95 -40.31
CA TYR A 346 -14.86 15.87 -39.58
C TYR A 346 -14.38 14.75 -40.50
N LEU A 347 -15.17 14.39 -41.53
CA LEU A 347 -14.76 13.40 -42.51
C LEU A 347 -13.65 13.93 -43.44
N GLU A 348 -13.65 15.23 -43.73
CA GLU A 348 -12.57 15.90 -44.47
C GLU A 348 -11.27 15.88 -43.65
N GLU A 349 -11.34 16.26 -42.37
CA GLU A 349 -10.21 16.18 -41.43
C GLU A 349 -9.66 14.76 -41.35
N ILE A 350 -10.50 13.73 -41.21
CA ILE A 350 -10.03 12.33 -41.24
C ILE A 350 -9.32 12.02 -42.57
N ASN A 351 -9.82 12.48 -43.71
CA ASN A 351 -9.15 12.26 -44.99
C ASN A 351 -7.79 12.99 -45.09
N GLU A 352 -7.66 14.17 -44.48
CA GLU A 352 -6.44 14.98 -44.45
C GLU A 352 -5.40 14.44 -43.45
N THR A 353 -5.83 14.02 -42.26
CA THR A 353 -4.96 13.48 -41.21
C THR A 353 -4.22 12.23 -41.66
N PHE A 354 -4.82 11.45 -42.57
CA PHE A 354 -4.18 10.29 -43.17
C PHE A 354 -3.51 10.59 -44.53
N ASP A 355 -3.16 11.85 -44.85
CA ASP A 355 -2.47 12.18 -46.11
C ASP A 355 -1.03 11.60 -46.16
N TRP A 356 -0.73 10.90 -47.24
CA TRP A 356 0.10 9.68 -47.27
C TRP A 356 1.60 9.92 -47.47
N GLN A 357 2.21 10.93 -46.82
CA GLN A 357 3.62 11.28 -47.02
C GLN A 357 4.52 11.25 -45.76
N SER A 358 3.99 11.10 -44.54
CA SER A 358 4.76 11.25 -43.29
C SER A 358 4.74 10.06 -42.31
N GLY A 359 4.44 8.85 -42.79
CA GLY A 359 5.14 7.64 -42.32
C GLY A 359 4.80 7.01 -40.97
N HIS A 360 3.75 7.41 -40.23
CA HIS A 360 3.49 6.77 -38.92
C HIS A 360 2.25 5.88 -38.77
N CYS A 361 1.37 5.74 -39.77
CA CYS A 361 0.28 4.72 -39.78
C CYS A 361 -0.26 4.49 -41.20
N THR A 362 0.59 4.62 -42.22
CA THR A 362 0.19 4.70 -43.63
C THR A 362 0.58 3.43 -44.38
N GLY A 363 -0.23 2.37 -44.25
CA GLY A 363 -0.10 1.12 -45.01
C GLY A 363 -1.44 0.62 -45.57
N GLU A 364 -1.38 -0.43 -46.41
CA GLU A 364 -2.56 -1.12 -46.99
C GLU A 364 -3.63 -1.48 -45.93
N CYS A 365 -3.24 -1.64 -44.66
CA CYS A 365 -4.13 -1.91 -43.53
C CYS A 365 -5.23 -0.84 -43.33
N MET A 366 -5.00 0.44 -43.70
CA MET A 366 -5.96 1.53 -43.48
C MET A 366 -6.80 1.92 -44.72
N GLU A 367 -6.73 1.15 -45.82
CA GLU A 367 -7.51 1.42 -47.05
C GLU A 367 -9.04 1.48 -46.81
N TRP A 368 -9.52 0.80 -45.77
CA TRP A 368 -10.93 0.81 -45.40
C TRP A 368 -11.45 2.20 -45.03
N ILE A 369 -10.61 3.12 -44.52
CA ILE A 369 -11.00 4.49 -44.14
C ILE A 369 -10.61 5.54 -45.20
N ARG A 370 -9.84 5.16 -46.22
CA ARG A 370 -9.41 6.08 -47.28
C ARG A 370 -10.59 6.71 -48.04
N ASN A 371 -10.49 8.01 -48.36
CA ASN A 371 -11.52 8.78 -49.07
C ASN A 371 -12.90 8.56 -48.45
N ILE A 372 -12.98 8.63 -47.12
CA ILE A 372 -14.21 8.38 -46.39
C ILE A 372 -15.26 9.40 -46.81
N THR A 373 -16.40 8.88 -47.25
CA THR A 373 -17.59 9.67 -47.57
C THR A 373 -18.65 9.42 -46.50
N PRO A 374 -19.68 10.27 -46.38
CA PRO A 374 -20.79 10.03 -45.45
C PRO A 374 -21.42 8.64 -45.63
N SER A 375 -21.53 8.16 -46.88
CA SER A 375 -22.11 6.84 -47.16
C SER A 375 -21.19 5.71 -46.71
N LYS A 376 -19.87 5.87 -46.90
CA LYS A 376 -18.87 4.89 -46.45
C LYS A 376 -18.83 4.84 -44.93
N ALA A 377 -18.79 6.00 -44.28
CA ALA A 377 -18.83 6.11 -42.82
C ALA A 377 -20.07 5.45 -42.23
N TYR A 378 -21.25 5.74 -42.77
CA TYR A 378 -22.51 5.12 -42.34
C TYR A 378 -22.50 3.59 -42.50
N SER A 379 -21.93 3.08 -43.60
CA SER A 379 -21.80 1.64 -43.82
C SER A 379 -20.88 0.98 -42.78
N ILE A 380 -19.73 1.59 -42.47
CA ILE A 380 -18.78 1.07 -41.48
C ILE A 380 -19.43 1.04 -40.09
N LEU A 381 -20.02 2.15 -39.65
CA LEU A 381 -20.69 2.27 -38.34
C LEU A 381 -21.93 1.37 -38.22
N SER A 382 -22.47 0.89 -39.34
CA SER A 382 -23.60 -0.04 -39.34
C SER A 382 -23.22 -1.49 -39.02
N ILE A 383 -21.91 -1.83 -39.07
CA ILE A 383 -21.36 -3.17 -38.83
C ILE A 383 -22.15 -4.25 -39.63
N PRO A 384 -21.93 -4.37 -40.94
CA PRO A 384 -22.69 -5.29 -41.79
C PRO A 384 -22.72 -6.75 -41.31
N ASP A 385 -21.61 -7.23 -40.74
CA ASP A 385 -21.52 -8.53 -40.08
C ASP A 385 -21.08 -8.37 -38.62
N ALA A 386 -22.03 -8.52 -37.70
CA ALA A 386 -21.79 -8.43 -36.26
C ALA A 386 -20.94 -9.57 -35.68
N ASN A 387 -20.54 -10.57 -36.47
CA ASN A 387 -19.57 -11.59 -36.06
C ASN A 387 -18.15 -11.29 -36.54
N ASN A 388 -17.97 -10.32 -37.44
CA ASN A 388 -16.67 -9.97 -37.99
C ASN A 388 -15.94 -8.98 -37.08
N MET A 389 -14.86 -9.45 -36.42
CA MET A 389 -14.09 -8.63 -35.48
C MET A 389 -13.40 -7.44 -36.15
N THR A 390 -12.94 -7.58 -37.39
CA THR A 390 -12.36 -6.48 -38.17
C THR A 390 -13.37 -5.37 -38.38
N GLN A 391 -14.62 -5.70 -38.76
CA GLN A 391 -15.68 -4.69 -38.92
C GLN A 391 -16.08 -4.02 -37.60
N LYS A 392 -16.07 -4.76 -36.48
CA LYS A 392 -16.28 -4.18 -35.16
C LYS A 392 -15.18 -3.19 -34.79
N ALA A 393 -13.91 -3.55 -35.04
CA ALA A 393 -12.77 -2.68 -34.81
C ALA A 393 -12.86 -1.42 -35.67
N GLN A 394 -13.12 -1.56 -36.98
CA GLN A 394 -13.30 -0.43 -37.90
C GLN A 394 -14.39 0.54 -37.44
N ALA A 395 -15.53 0.02 -36.97
CA ALA A 395 -16.63 0.84 -36.50
C ALA A 395 -16.28 1.61 -35.21
N GLN A 396 -15.60 0.97 -34.25
CA GLN A 396 -15.16 1.63 -33.02
C GLN A 396 -14.08 2.68 -33.30
N ILE A 397 -13.09 2.34 -34.13
CA ILE A 397 -12.03 3.26 -34.53
C ILE A 397 -12.62 4.47 -35.26
N LEU A 398 -13.54 4.27 -36.20
CA LEU A 398 -14.19 5.38 -36.90
C LEU A 398 -15.03 6.26 -35.96
N ALA A 399 -15.74 5.68 -35.01
CA ALA A 399 -16.47 6.45 -34.00
C ALA A 399 -15.50 7.30 -33.17
N LEU A 400 -14.37 6.73 -32.74
CA LEU A 400 -13.35 7.44 -31.97
C LEU A 400 -12.71 8.58 -32.78
N LEU A 401 -12.40 8.35 -34.06
CA LEU A 401 -11.88 9.38 -34.96
C LEU A 401 -12.85 10.56 -35.14
N LEU A 402 -14.15 10.30 -35.22
CA LEU A 402 -15.18 11.33 -35.32
C LEU A 402 -15.35 12.10 -33.99
N THR A 403 -15.29 11.38 -32.85
CA THR A 403 -15.26 11.98 -31.51
C THR A 403 -14.05 12.90 -31.34
N ASN A 404 -12.90 12.47 -31.83
CA ASN A 404 -11.68 13.25 -31.79
C ASN A 404 -11.79 14.53 -32.64
N ALA A 405 -12.29 14.43 -33.88
CA ALA A 405 -12.55 15.59 -34.73
C ALA A 405 -13.61 16.54 -34.13
N TRP A 406 -14.55 16.03 -33.33
CA TRP A 406 -15.55 16.85 -32.63
C TRP A 406 -14.93 17.81 -31.62
N TYR A 407 -14.00 17.34 -30.80
CA TYR A 407 -13.30 18.16 -29.80
C TYR A 407 -12.25 19.11 -30.41
N ASN A 408 -12.04 19.04 -31.73
CA ASN A 408 -11.23 19.97 -32.53
C ASN A 408 -9.76 20.05 -32.05
N ASP A 409 -9.18 18.89 -31.72
CA ASP A 409 -7.78 18.79 -31.32
C ASP A 409 -7.22 17.38 -31.59
N TYR A 410 -6.77 17.11 -32.82
CA TYR A 410 -6.21 15.79 -33.19
C TYR A 410 -4.81 15.54 -32.57
N TYR A 411 -4.20 16.55 -31.93
CA TYR A 411 -2.91 16.46 -31.25
C TYR A 411 -2.87 17.21 -29.91
N GLY A 412 -4.03 17.35 -29.26
CA GLY A 412 -4.11 18.06 -28.00
C GLY A 412 -3.47 17.29 -26.87
N GLU A 413 -2.36 17.80 -26.33
CA GLU A 413 -1.76 17.43 -25.02
C GLU A 413 -2.73 17.66 -23.83
N ASN A 414 -4.00 17.99 -24.06
CA ASN A 414 -4.92 18.50 -23.05
C ASN A 414 -5.85 17.44 -22.45
N TYR A 415 -5.97 16.25 -23.07
CA TYR A 415 -6.86 15.17 -22.61
C TYR A 415 -6.06 13.88 -22.38
N TYR A 416 -5.51 13.78 -21.18
CA TYR A 416 -4.78 12.61 -20.71
C TYR A 416 -5.74 11.50 -20.29
N LEU A 417 -5.47 10.25 -20.69
CA LEU A 417 -6.01 9.04 -20.05
C LEU A 417 -5.24 8.76 -18.75
N LYS A 418 -5.11 9.81 -17.94
CA LYS A 418 -4.18 9.86 -16.82
C LYS A 418 -4.53 8.80 -15.79
N GLY A 419 -3.64 7.85 -15.57
CA GLY A 419 -3.81 6.76 -14.62
C GLY A 419 -4.76 5.64 -15.05
N CYS A 420 -5.13 5.50 -16.32
CA CYS A 420 -6.23 4.58 -16.66
C CYS A 420 -5.84 3.37 -17.50
N VAL A 421 -4.72 3.44 -18.20
CA VAL A 421 -4.32 2.39 -19.14
C VAL A 421 -2.81 2.23 -19.07
N ASP A 422 -2.36 1.00 -18.80
CA ASP A 422 -0.95 0.64 -18.93
C ASP A 422 -0.65 0.40 -20.43
N LEU A 423 -0.29 1.47 -21.15
CA LEU A 423 0.23 1.39 -22.52
C LEU A 423 1.77 1.32 -22.51
N PRO A 424 2.42 0.74 -23.55
CA PRO A 424 3.88 0.70 -23.63
C PRO A 424 4.44 2.09 -23.98
N GLY A 425 5.02 2.80 -23.01
CA GLY A 425 5.44 4.20 -23.15
C GLY A 425 4.98 5.02 -21.95
N ASP A 426 5.33 6.30 -21.87
CA ASP A 426 5.22 7.10 -20.64
C ASP A 426 3.81 7.08 -19.99
N ASN A 427 3.79 7.20 -18.66
CA ASN A 427 2.76 6.67 -17.73
C ASN A 427 1.32 7.22 -17.84
N ASP A 428 1.00 8.07 -18.81
CA ASP A 428 -0.30 8.75 -18.90
C ASP A 428 -0.61 9.11 -20.37
N PRO A 429 -1.04 8.16 -21.22
CA PRO A 429 -1.20 8.43 -22.64
C PRO A 429 -2.36 9.42 -22.88
N THR A 430 -2.12 10.42 -23.71
CA THR A 430 -3.19 11.24 -24.30
C THR A 430 -4.14 10.37 -25.13
N ILE A 431 -5.36 10.86 -25.38
CA ILE A 431 -6.27 10.21 -26.35
C ILE A 431 -5.61 10.03 -27.73
N GLY A 432 -4.73 10.96 -28.12
CA GLY A 432 -3.94 10.88 -29.34
C GLY A 432 -2.95 9.70 -29.33
N GLU A 433 -2.23 9.48 -28.23
CA GLU A 433 -1.31 8.34 -28.07
C GLU A 433 -2.07 7.01 -28.03
N ALA A 434 -3.17 6.92 -27.29
CA ALA A 434 -4.00 5.72 -27.31
C ALA A 434 -4.59 5.44 -28.69
N LEU A 435 -5.00 6.47 -29.43
CA LEU A 435 -5.46 6.32 -30.81
C LEU A 435 -4.35 5.81 -31.73
N HIS A 436 -3.10 6.26 -31.53
CA HIS A 436 -1.94 5.75 -32.26
C HIS A 436 -1.76 4.24 -32.02
N ASP A 437 -1.71 3.81 -30.76
CA ASP A 437 -1.59 2.38 -30.40
C ASP A 437 -2.74 1.53 -30.94
N ILE A 438 -3.98 2.03 -30.87
CA ILE A 438 -5.16 1.37 -31.42
C ILE A 438 -5.01 1.14 -32.93
N LEU A 439 -4.51 2.15 -33.66
CA LEU A 439 -4.28 2.06 -35.11
C LEU A 439 -3.15 1.08 -35.44
N GLU A 440 -2.07 1.06 -34.64
CA GLU A 440 -0.99 0.07 -34.77
C GLU A 440 -1.49 -1.35 -34.55
N TRP A 441 -2.18 -1.61 -33.42
CA TRP A 441 -2.79 -2.91 -33.13
C TRP A 441 -3.76 -3.37 -34.22
N TYR A 442 -4.51 -2.44 -34.81
CA TYR A 442 -5.37 -2.76 -35.94
C TYR A 442 -4.55 -3.19 -37.16
N CYS A 443 -3.47 -2.49 -37.49
CA CYS A 443 -2.58 -2.84 -38.61
C CYS A 443 -1.84 -4.16 -38.39
N ASP A 444 -1.51 -4.50 -37.14
CA ASP A 444 -0.89 -5.77 -36.75
C ASP A 444 -1.89 -6.95 -36.74
N GLY A 445 -3.18 -6.69 -36.96
CA GLY A 445 -4.23 -7.69 -36.97
C GLY A 445 -4.76 -8.05 -35.58
N GLU A 446 -4.38 -7.32 -34.53
CA GLU A 446 -4.92 -7.42 -33.17
C GLU A 446 -6.30 -6.75 -33.03
N TYR A 447 -7.23 -7.06 -33.96
CA TYR A 447 -8.53 -6.39 -34.08
C TYR A 447 -9.36 -6.39 -32.80
N LYS A 448 -9.29 -7.46 -31.99
CA LYS A 448 -10.02 -7.53 -30.73
C LYS A 448 -9.51 -6.49 -29.73
N LYS A 449 -8.18 -6.33 -29.63
CA LYS A 449 -7.53 -5.40 -28.72
C LYS A 449 -7.82 -3.95 -29.12
N ALA A 450 -7.65 -3.64 -30.41
CA ALA A 450 -8.02 -2.35 -30.98
C ALA A 450 -9.52 -2.02 -30.76
N LYS A 451 -10.41 -3.00 -30.99
CA LYS A 451 -11.85 -2.87 -30.76
C LYS A 451 -12.17 -2.61 -29.29
N ASP A 452 -11.60 -3.38 -28.37
CA ASP A 452 -11.95 -3.32 -26.95
C ASP A 452 -11.49 -2.00 -26.35
N MET A 453 -10.31 -1.50 -26.72
CA MET A 453 -9.81 -0.21 -26.30
C MET A 453 -10.61 0.96 -26.89
N ALA A 454 -10.90 0.96 -28.20
CA ALA A 454 -11.70 2.03 -28.81
C ALA A 454 -13.15 2.03 -28.30
N ASP A 455 -13.74 0.86 -28.03
CA ASP A 455 -15.05 0.72 -27.39
C ASP A 455 -15.04 1.28 -25.96
N TYR A 456 -14.00 0.99 -25.19
CA TYR A 456 -13.82 1.54 -23.86
C TYR A 456 -13.83 3.08 -23.88
N ILE A 457 -13.06 3.71 -24.77
CA ILE A 457 -13.01 5.19 -24.88
C ILE A 457 -14.35 5.75 -25.39
N ASN A 458 -15.00 5.12 -26.38
CA ASN A 458 -16.26 5.63 -26.95
C ASN A 458 -17.46 5.55 -26.01
N ASN A 459 -17.40 4.74 -24.96
CA ASN A 459 -18.49 4.61 -23.98
C ASN A 459 -18.18 5.32 -22.65
N GLN A 460 -17.16 6.18 -22.60
CA GLN A 460 -16.91 7.00 -21.43
C GLN A 460 -18.11 7.95 -21.20
N PRO A 461 -18.58 8.10 -19.95
CA PRO A 461 -19.76 8.91 -19.64
C PRO A 461 -19.56 10.38 -20.03
N GLU A 462 -20.66 11.09 -20.31
CA GLU A 462 -20.62 12.55 -20.46
C GLU A 462 -20.03 13.16 -19.19
N GLY A 463 -18.91 13.87 -19.33
CA GLY A 463 -18.13 14.51 -18.29
C GLY A 463 -19.04 15.30 -17.38
N GLY A 464 -19.21 14.77 -16.17
CA GLY A 464 -19.79 15.51 -15.06
C GLY A 464 -18.85 16.65 -14.72
N TYR A 465 -18.99 17.79 -15.38
CA TYR A 465 -18.57 19.06 -14.81
C TYR A 465 -19.41 19.28 -13.55
N PHE A 466 -18.83 19.01 -12.38
CA PHE A 466 -19.31 19.53 -11.10
C PHE A 466 -18.17 20.24 -10.39
#